data_AF-A0A970A0H3-F1
#
_entry.id   AF-A0A970A0H3-F1
#
_cell.length_a   1.000
_cell.length_b   1.000
_cell.length_c   1.000
_cell.angle_alpha   90.00
_cell.angle_beta   90.00
_cell.angle_gamma   90.00
#
_symmetry.space_group_name_H-M   'P 1'
#
loop_
_entity.id
_entity.type
_entity.pdbx_description
1 polymer ?
#
loop_
_entity_poly.entity_id
_entity_poly.type
_entity_poly.pdbx_seq_one_letter_code
_entity_poly.pdbx_strand_id
1 'polypeptide(L)' 'MNELFLTGMTLKEAKTVLLQKGITDYRVTVTCPPRCKNLNADDDFRVLLVYPNHYPMTILVCKP' A
#
# COMPACT_ATOMS: atom_id res chain seq x y z
N MET A 1 11.03 -14.52 8.36
CA MET A 1 10.43 -13.26 7.86
C MET A 1 9.40 -13.65 6.82
N ASN A 2 8.11 -13.46 7.08
CA ASN A 2 7.08 -13.66 6.06
C ASN A 2 7.15 -12.45 5.11
N GLU A 3 7.77 -12.64 3.95
CA GLU A 3 7.83 -11.61 2.91
C GLU A 3 6.40 -11.36 2.40
N LEU A 4 5.85 -10.17 2.71
CA LEU A 4 4.58 -9.73 2.17
C LEU A 4 4.79 -9.26 0.73
N PHE A 5 4.67 -10.19 -0.21
CA PHE A 5 4.68 -9.91 -1.64
C PHE A 5 3.35 -9.28 -2.08
N LEU A 6 3.21 -7.97 -1.84
CA LEU A 6 2.06 -7.18 -2.31
C LEU A 6 2.40 -6.32 -3.54
N THR A 7 3.67 -6.18 -3.88
CA THR A 7 4.11 -5.37 -5.03
C THR A 7 3.45 -5.85 -6.32
N GLY A 8 2.95 -4.91 -7.12
CA GLY A 8 2.25 -5.17 -8.38
C GLY A 8 0.75 -5.42 -8.23
N MET A 9 0.26 -5.74 -7.03
CA MET A 9 -1.17 -5.84 -6.75
C MET A 9 -1.83 -4.46 -6.77
N THR A 10 -3.13 -4.44 -7.04
CA THR A 10 -3.98 -3.29 -6.70
C THR A 10 -4.07 -3.11 -5.20
N LEU A 11 -4.37 -1.89 -4.74
CA LEU A 11 -4.55 -1.60 -3.33
C LEU A 11 -5.71 -2.44 -2.75
N LYS A 12 -6.77 -2.67 -3.54
CA LYS A 12 -7.88 -3.56 -3.16
C LYS A 12 -7.45 -4.99 -2.88
N GLU A 13 -6.66 -5.58 -3.76
CA GLU A 13 -6.10 -6.94 -3.58
C GLU A 13 -5.19 -6.97 -2.36
N ALA A 14 -4.31 -5.98 -2.22
CA ALA A 14 -3.40 -5.88 -1.09
C ALA A 14 -4.14 -5.79 0.26
N LYS A 15 -5.19 -4.97 0.35
CA LYS A 15 -6.07 -4.88 1.53
C LYS A 15 -6.70 -6.22 1.87
N THR A 16 -7.14 -6.98 0.86
CA THR A 16 -7.75 -8.30 1.05
C THR A 16 -6.74 -9.31 1.62
N VAL A 17 -5.51 -9.33 1.09
CA VAL A 17 -4.43 -10.19 1.59
C VAL A 17 -4.03 -9.81 3.02
N LEU A 18 -3.94 -8.51 3.32
CA LEU A 18 -3.61 -8.02 4.66
C LEU A 18 -4.67 -8.43 5.68
N LEU A 19 -5.95 -8.28 5.34
CA LEU A 19 -7.06 -8.71 6.17
C LEU A 19 -7.02 -10.22 6.44
N GLN A 20 -6.78 -11.04 5.41
CA GLN A 20 -6.64 -12.50 5.56
C GLN A 20 -5.46 -12.91 6.45
N LYS A 21 -4.40 -12.08 6.52
CA LYS A 21 -3.25 -12.26 7.41
C LYS A 21 -3.45 -11.67 8.81
N GLY A 22 -4.61 -11.06 9.08
CA GLY A 22 -4.89 -10.40 10.36
C GLY A 22 -4.16 -9.06 10.56
N ILE A 23 -3.62 -8.47 9.48
CA ILE A 23 -2.91 -7.19 9.53
C ILE A 23 -3.89 -6.08 9.21
N THR A 24 -4.27 -5.31 10.22
CA THR A 24 -5.19 -4.17 10.09
C THR A 24 -4.53 -2.82 10.34
N ASP A 25 -3.36 -2.81 10.99
CA ASP A 25 -2.63 -1.60 11.33
C ASP A 25 -1.57 -1.25 10.27
N TYR A 26 -1.98 -0.49 9.26
CA TYR A 26 -1.12 -0.01 8.19
C TYR A 26 -1.53 1.38 7.69
N ARG A 27 -0.59 2.09 7.08
CA ARG A 27 -0.79 3.39 6.42
C ARG A 27 -0.52 3.26 4.93
N VAL A 28 -1.41 3.79 4.11
CA VAL A 28 -1.20 3.91 2.66
C VAL A 28 -0.62 5.28 2.34
N THR A 29 0.48 5.31 1.57
CA THR A 29 1.13 6.55 1.13
C THR A 29 1.21 6.56 -0.39
N VAL A 30 0.69 7.62 -1.02
CA VAL A 30 0.74 7.78 -2.47
C VAL A 30 2.05 8.45 -2.86
N THR A 31 2.85 7.81 -3.72
CA THR A 31 3.93 8.50 -4.43
C THR A 31 3.33 9.25 -5.60
N CYS A 32 3.41 10.58 -5.57
CA CYS A 32 2.97 11.40 -6.68
C CYS A 32 3.94 12.57 -6.89
N PRO A 33 4.00 13.12 -8.12
CA PRO A 33 4.75 14.34 -8.37
C PRO A 33 4.29 15.48 -7.44
N PRO A 34 5.14 16.47 -7.13
CA PRO A 34 4.78 17.59 -6.24
C PRO A 34 3.51 18.35 -6.65
N ARG A 35 3.18 18.33 -7.95
CA ARG A 35 1.97 18.95 -8.53
C ARG A 35 0.67 18.21 -8.19
N CYS A 36 0.78 16.99 -7.67
CA CYS A 36 -0.32 16.07 -7.34
C CYS A 36 -0.46 15.88 -5.82
N LYS A 37 0.13 16.77 -5.01
CA LYS A 37 -0.04 16.78 -3.55
C LYS A 37 -1.53 16.75 -3.21
N ASN A 38 -1.93 15.85 -2.31
CA ASN A 38 -3.31 15.58 -1.85
C ASN A 38 -4.14 14.61 -2.69
N LEU A 39 -3.53 13.81 -3.56
CA LEU A 39 -4.22 12.65 -4.11
C LEU A 39 -4.51 11.63 -2.99
N ASN A 40 -5.80 11.38 -2.77
CA ASN A 40 -6.24 10.24 -1.98
C ASN A 40 -5.93 8.96 -2.77
N ALA A 41 -5.44 7.93 -2.07
CA ALA A 41 -5.23 6.63 -2.68
C ALA A 41 -6.59 6.02 -3.06
N ASP A 42 -6.67 5.52 -4.30
CA ASP A 42 -7.80 4.71 -4.76
C ASP A 42 -7.46 3.22 -4.70
N ASP A 43 -8.48 2.38 -4.62
CA ASP A 43 -8.39 0.92 -4.61
C ASP A 43 -7.74 0.36 -5.90
N ASP A 44 -7.82 1.11 -6.99
CA ASP A 44 -7.20 0.79 -8.28
C ASP A 44 -5.70 1.13 -8.35
N PHE A 45 -5.15 1.80 -7.34
CA PHE A 45 -3.73 2.17 -7.32
C PHE A 45 -2.87 0.93 -7.13
N ARG A 46 -1.68 0.91 -7.73
CA ARG A 46 -0.77 -0.23 -7.65
C ARG A 46 0.20 -0.08 -6.49
N VAL A 47 0.41 -1.17 -5.75
CA VAL A 47 1.42 -1.25 -4.70
C VAL A 47 2.80 -1.31 -5.36
N LEU A 48 3.66 -0.36 -4.97
CA LEU A 48 5.05 -0.33 -5.37
C LEU A 48 5.94 -1.04 -4.36
N LEU A 49 5.78 -0.69 -3.08
CA LEU A 49 6.64 -1.14 -2.00
C LEU A 49 5.85 -1.31 -0.71
N VAL A 50 6.33 -2.21 0.13
CA VAL A 50 5.81 -2.42 1.49
C VAL A 50 6.98 -2.25 2.46
N TYR A 51 6.78 -1.42 3.49
CA TYR A 51 7.72 -1.22 4.59
C TYR A 51 7.15 -1.92 5.84
N PRO A 52 7.43 -3.22 6.03
CA PRO A 52 6.89 -3.99 7.16
C PRO A 52 7.44 -3.55 8.51
N ASN A 53 8.60 -2.92 8.54
CA ASN A 53 9.27 -2.47 9.77
C ASN A 53 8.81 -1.08 10.24
N HIS A 54 7.94 -0.40 9.50
CA HIS A 54 7.33 0.85 9.96
C HIS A 54 6.20 0.56 10.95
N TYR A 55 5.99 1.45 11.91
CA TYR A 55 4.83 1.41 12.79
C TYR A 55 3.99 2.69 12.63
N PRO A 56 2.76 2.60 12.07
CA PRO A 56 2.16 1.41 11.46
C PRO A 56 2.85 1.03 10.13
N MET A 57 2.65 -0.22 9.68
CA MET A 57 3.23 -0.73 8.41
C MET A 57 2.90 0.25 7.28
N THR A 58 3.87 0.59 6.42
CA THR A 58 3.61 1.54 5.33
C THR A 58 3.51 0.83 3.98
N ILE A 59 2.42 1.08 3.26
CA ILE A 59 2.21 0.61 1.89
C ILE A 59 2.36 1.80 0.96
N LEU A 60 3.30 1.71 0.04
CA LEU A 60 3.57 2.72 -0.96
C LEU A 60 2.80 2.38 -2.23
N VAL A 61 1.99 3.31 -2.73
CA VAL A 61 1.17 3.11 -3.93
C VAL A 61 1.40 4.21 -4.96
N CYS A 62 1.19 3.89 -6.24
CA CYS A 62 1.14 4.88 -7.31
C CYS A 62 -0.17 4.79 -8.09
N LYS A 63 -0.54 5.92 -8.69
CA LYS A 63 -1.60 5.95 -9.70
C LYS A 63 -1.19 5.05 -10.89
N PRO A 64 -2.12 4.27 -11.48
CA PRO A 64 -1.86 3.56 -12.73
C PRO A 64 -1.49 4.50 -13.88
#